data_AF-A0A8C5GXS3-F1
#
_entry.id   AF-A0A8C5GXS3-F1
#
_cell.length_a   1.000
_cell.length_b   1.000
_cell.length_c   1.000
_cell.angle_alpha   90.00
_cell.angle_beta   90.00
_cell.angle_gamma   90.00
#
_symmetry.space_group_name_H-M   'P 1'
#
loop_
_entity.id
_entity.type
_entity.pdbx_description
1 polymer ?
#
loop_
_entity_poly.entity_id
_entity_poly.type
_entity_poly.pdbx_seq_one_letter_code
_entity_poly.pdbx_strand_id
1 'polypeptide(L)'
;SLTHPVTPPPVVMALSGQLTYLERVVMEILDTERTYVSDLRMVVEEYLSTMIEQVCVRPELVCSLFGNIEDIYEFNSELLQDLELCDRDPVGVARCFVMKSQYFIIYTQYCTNYPNSVASLSECMKNQCLVQFLCERQEALQSSLPLGSYLLKPVQRILKYHLLLQEISKHFDPQQEGYQVVEEALCTMTGVAWYINDMKRKHEHAVRLQVYDITSCMEQL
;
A
#
# COMPACT_ATOMS: atom_id res chain seq x y z
N SER A 1 57.78 -3.84 -49.56
CA SER A 1 57.19 -4.04 -48.22
C SER A 1 55.93 -3.21 -48.12
N LEU A 2 54.76 -3.82 -48.35
CA LEU A 2 53.47 -3.14 -48.40
C LEU A 2 52.90 -3.03 -46.98
N THR A 3 52.67 -1.81 -46.51
CA THR A 3 52.01 -1.50 -45.24
C THR A 3 50.50 -1.54 -45.42
N HIS A 4 49.82 -2.51 -44.80
CA HIS A 4 48.37 -2.52 -44.72
C HIS A 4 47.88 -1.59 -43.59
N PRO A 5 46.80 -0.82 -43.79
CA PRO A 5 46.19 -0.05 -42.71
C PRO A 5 45.40 -0.98 -41.78
N VAL A 6 45.68 -0.88 -40.49
CA VAL A 6 44.95 -1.57 -39.41
C VAL A 6 43.61 -0.87 -39.22
N THR A 7 42.52 -1.53 -39.62
CA THR A 7 41.15 -1.13 -39.28
C THR A 7 40.93 -1.28 -37.77
N PRO A 8 40.37 -0.29 -37.07
CA PRO A 8 40.01 -0.44 -35.66
C PRO A 8 38.89 -1.48 -35.51
N PRO A 9 38.83 -2.20 -34.37
CA PRO A 9 37.77 -3.17 -34.11
C PRO A 9 36.41 -2.46 -34.10
N PRO A 10 35.33 -3.15 -34.52
CA PRO A 10 34.00 -2.57 -34.49
C PRO A 10 33.65 -2.25 -33.04
N VAL A 11 33.33 -0.98 -32.79
CA VAL A 11 32.64 -0.54 -31.58
C VAL A 11 31.36 -1.36 -31.51
N VAL A 12 31.31 -2.29 -30.55
CA VAL A 12 30.10 -3.05 -30.26
C VAL A 12 29.11 -2.04 -29.70
N MET A 13 28.29 -1.47 -30.59
CA MET A 13 27.09 -0.76 -30.20
C MET A 13 26.20 -1.77 -29.50
N ALA A 14 26.07 -1.65 -28.19
CA ALA A 14 25.15 -2.42 -27.38
C ALA A 14 23.71 -2.13 -27.86
N LEU A 15 23.17 -3.04 -28.67
CA LEU A 15 21.77 -3.03 -29.07
C LEU A 15 20.93 -3.59 -27.91
N SER A 16 20.23 -2.68 -27.23
CA SER A 16 18.80 -2.75 -26.86
C SER A 16 18.22 -4.03 -26.24
N GLY A 17 17.70 -3.92 -25.00
CA GLY A 17 16.39 -4.52 -24.67
C GLY A 17 16.19 -5.17 -23.30
N GLN A 18 17.24 -5.46 -22.51
CA GLN A 18 17.07 -6.12 -21.21
C GLN A 18 17.19 -5.13 -20.05
N LEU A 19 16.11 -5.00 -19.28
CA LEU A 19 16.10 -4.30 -18.01
C LEU A 19 17.12 -4.95 -17.05
N THR A 20 17.91 -4.12 -16.38
CA THR A 20 18.74 -4.50 -15.25
C THR A 20 17.88 -5.09 -14.13
N TYR A 21 18.52 -5.76 -13.16
CA TYR A 21 17.79 -6.25 -12.00
C TYR A 21 17.12 -5.12 -11.22
N LEU A 22 17.83 -4.01 -10.97
CA LEU A 22 17.29 -2.84 -10.27
C LEU A 22 16.10 -2.21 -11.00
N GLU A 23 16.20 -2.03 -12.32
CA GLU A 23 15.08 -1.53 -13.11
C GLU A 23 13.86 -2.46 -13.04
N ARG A 24 14.05 -3.78 -12.94
CA ARG A 24 12.94 -4.72 -12.74
C ARG A 24 12.29 -4.56 -11.37
N VAL A 25 13.07 -4.35 -10.30
CA VAL A 25 12.52 -4.09 -8.96
C VAL A 25 11.76 -2.76 -8.95
N VAL A 26 12.28 -1.73 -9.61
CA VAL A 26 11.58 -0.43 -9.73
C VAL A 26 10.28 -0.57 -10.53
N MET A 27 10.31 -1.31 -11.63
CA MET A 27 9.09 -1.62 -12.39
C MET A 27 8.08 -2.41 -11.56
N GLU A 28 8.53 -3.38 -10.75
CA GLU A 28 7.65 -4.10 -9.82
C GLU A 28 6.98 -3.15 -8.82
N ILE A 29 7.73 -2.19 -8.24
CA ILE A 29 7.14 -1.16 -7.36
C ILE A 29 6.05 -0.40 -8.10
N LEU A 30 6.34 0.12 -9.29
CA LEU A 30 5.40 0.91 -10.09
C LEU A 30 4.16 0.12 -10.51
N ASP A 31 4.33 -1.05 -11.09
CA ASP A 31 3.23 -1.87 -11.60
C ASP A 31 2.31 -2.33 -10.47
N THR A 32 2.90 -2.70 -9.33
CA THR A 32 2.13 -3.08 -8.15
C THR A 32 1.48 -1.86 -7.47
N GLU A 33 2.08 -0.67 -7.54
CA GLU A 33 1.48 0.56 -7.03
C GLU A 33 0.30 1.02 -7.89
N ARG A 34 0.43 0.98 -9.22
CA ARG A 34 -0.68 1.25 -10.16
C ARG A 34 -1.88 0.37 -9.86
N THR A 35 -1.63 -0.93 -9.70
CA THR A 35 -2.69 -1.89 -9.37
C THR A 35 -3.32 -1.57 -8.02
N TYR A 36 -2.50 -1.28 -7.00
CA TYR A 36 -2.98 -0.95 -5.66
C TYR A 36 -3.82 0.33 -5.63
N VAL A 37 -3.38 1.41 -6.28
CA VAL A 37 -4.12 2.67 -6.38
C VAL A 37 -5.43 2.47 -7.17
N SER A 38 -5.41 1.68 -8.25
CA SER A 38 -6.63 1.34 -8.98
C SER A 38 -7.62 0.56 -8.12
N ASP A 39 -7.14 -0.38 -7.30
CA ASP A 39 -7.96 -1.13 -6.37
C ASP A 39 -8.56 -0.22 -5.28
N LEU A 40 -7.78 0.71 -4.74
CA LEU A 40 -8.24 1.71 -3.76
C LEU A 40 -9.31 2.62 -4.35
N ARG A 41 -9.07 3.12 -5.56
CA ARG A 41 -10.03 3.96 -6.30
C ARG A 41 -11.37 3.27 -6.44
N MET A 42 -11.36 1.99 -6.84
CA MET A 42 -12.58 1.20 -6.96
C MET A 42 -13.32 1.06 -5.62
N VAL A 43 -12.61 0.89 -4.50
CA VAL A 43 -13.27 0.87 -3.17
C VAL A 43 -13.90 2.22 -2.84
N VAL A 44 -13.21 3.34 -3.10
CA VAL A 44 -13.69 4.69 -2.77
C VAL A 44 -14.84 5.13 -3.68
N GLU A 45 -14.67 5.01 -4.99
CA GLU A 45 -15.63 5.53 -5.97
C GLU A 45 -16.84 4.60 -6.13
N GLU A 46 -16.64 3.28 -6.11
CA GLU A 46 -17.71 2.34 -6.49
C GLU A 46 -18.41 1.70 -5.30
N TYR A 47 -17.72 1.51 -4.17
CA TYR A 47 -18.33 0.98 -2.95
C TYR A 47 -18.71 2.08 -1.96
N LEU A 48 -17.75 2.88 -1.49
CA LEU A 48 -17.98 3.88 -0.45
C LEU A 48 -18.98 4.97 -0.92
N SER A 49 -18.70 5.61 -2.06
CA SER A 49 -19.55 6.69 -2.58
C SER A 49 -20.96 6.20 -2.88
N THR A 50 -21.08 5.08 -3.59
CA THR A 50 -22.38 4.44 -3.88
C THR A 50 -23.14 4.06 -2.61
N MET A 51 -22.46 3.54 -1.58
CA MET A 51 -23.10 3.16 -0.32
C MET A 51 -23.64 4.37 0.43
N ILE A 52 -22.97 5.51 0.37
CA ILE A 52 -23.45 6.78 0.95
C ILE A 52 -24.65 7.33 0.17
N GLU A 53 -24.64 7.23 -1.17
CA GLU A 53 -25.68 7.80 -2.04
C GLU A 53 -26.95 6.96 -2.11
N GLN A 54 -26.80 5.64 -2.25
CA GLN A 54 -27.89 4.73 -2.63
C GLN A 54 -28.44 3.95 -1.45
N VAL A 55 -27.65 3.79 -0.39
CA VAL A 55 -28.05 3.01 0.78
C VAL A 55 -28.22 3.96 1.95
N CYS A 56 -29.42 3.98 2.55
CA CYS A 56 -29.65 4.72 3.79
C CYS A 56 -28.97 4.02 4.98
N VAL A 57 -27.64 3.95 4.97
CA VAL A 57 -26.82 3.43 6.05
C VAL A 57 -26.50 4.51 7.07
N ARG A 58 -26.27 4.06 8.29
CA ARG A 58 -25.82 4.94 9.38
C ARG A 58 -24.39 5.42 9.08
N PRO A 59 -24.08 6.71 9.27
CA PRO A 59 -22.71 7.22 9.09
C PRO A 59 -21.67 6.45 9.91
N GLU A 60 -22.03 6.02 11.12
CA GLU A 60 -21.14 5.24 11.98
C GLU A 60 -20.74 3.89 11.35
N LEU A 61 -21.64 3.24 10.61
CA LEU A 61 -21.34 1.98 9.92
C LEU A 61 -20.34 2.22 8.79
N VAL A 62 -20.52 3.30 8.02
CA VAL A 62 -19.62 3.67 6.92
C VAL A 62 -18.23 4.00 7.45
N CYS A 63 -18.14 4.86 8.48
CA CYS A 63 -16.87 5.20 9.12
C CYS A 63 -16.15 3.97 9.70
N SER A 64 -16.89 3.07 10.34
CA SER A 64 -16.31 1.84 10.89
C SER A 64 -15.86 0.86 9.80
N LEU A 65 -16.65 0.71 8.74
CA LEU A 65 -16.36 -0.19 7.63
C LEU A 65 -15.15 0.26 6.81
N PHE A 66 -15.11 1.51 6.38
CA PHE A 66 -14.09 2.02 5.46
C PHE A 66 -12.92 2.72 6.16
N GLY A 67 -13.07 3.09 7.44
CA GLY A 67 -12.01 3.80 8.18
C GLY A 67 -11.60 5.08 7.48
N ASN A 68 -10.30 5.28 7.34
CA ASN A 68 -9.70 6.40 6.59
C ASN A 68 -9.18 5.97 5.21
N ILE A 69 -9.91 5.10 4.49
CA ILE A 69 -9.45 4.60 3.18
C ILE A 69 -9.31 5.70 2.13
N GLU A 70 -10.07 6.79 2.23
CA GLU A 70 -9.96 7.95 1.33
C GLU A 70 -8.59 8.63 1.50
N ASP A 71 -8.13 8.86 2.73
CA ASP A 71 -6.78 9.39 3.01
C ASP A 71 -5.69 8.47 2.43
N ILE A 72 -5.88 7.15 2.55
CA ILE A 72 -4.97 6.14 1.99
C ILE A 72 -4.96 6.25 0.46
N TYR A 73 -6.12 6.38 -0.18
CA TYR A 73 -6.24 6.53 -1.62
C TYR A 73 -5.59 7.81 -2.14
N GLU A 74 -5.86 8.95 -1.51
CA GLU A 74 -5.29 10.25 -1.89
C GLU A 74 -3.76 10.20 -1.78
N PHE A 75 -3.24 9.78 -0.63
CA PHE A 75 -1.80 9.67 -0.40
C PHE A 75 -1.08 8.77 -1.41
N ASN A 76 -1.60 7.56 -1.66
CA ASN A 76 -0.94 6.63 -2.58
C ASN A 76 -1.11 7.06 -4.05
N SER A 77 -2.15 7.81 -4.39
CA SER A 77 -2.28 8.42 -5.72
C SER A 77 -1.20 9.46 -5.95
N GLU A 78 -0.88 10.30 -4.95
CA GLU A 78 0.24 11.23 -5.03
C GLU A 78 1.59 10.50 -5.05
N LEU A 79 1.76 9.46 -4.23
CA LEU A 79 2.98 8.65 -4.23
C LEU A 79 3.20 8.01 -5.61
N LEU A 80 2.16 7.45 -6.23
CA LEU A 80 2.24 6.88 -7.57
C LEU A 80 2.68 7.92 -8.59
N GLN A 81 2.12 9.13 -8.57
CA GLN A 81 2.54 10.20 -9.49
C GLN A 81 4.02 10.53 -9.33
N ASP A 82 4.50 10.67 -8.09
CA ASP A 82 5.91 10.95 -7.82
C ASP A 82 6.82 9.79 -8.29
N LEU A 83 6.40 8.54 -8.11
CA LEU A 83 7.13 7.36 -8.58
C LEU A 83 7.20 7.29 -10.11
N GLU A 84 6.12 7.64 -10.81
CA GLU A 84 6.07 7.65 -12.27
C GLU A 84 7.04 8.68 -12.87
N LEU A 85 7.29 9.79 -12.16
CA LEU A 85 8.23 10.83 -12.59
C LEU A 85 9.71 10.42 -12.45
N CYS A 86 10.01 9.33 -11.74
CA CYS A 86 11.38 8.90 -11.49
C CYS A 86 12.04 8.18 -12.68
N ASP A 87 11.31 7.91 -13.78
CA ASP A 87 11.83 7.25 -15.00
C ASP A 87 12.71 6.01 -14.74
N ARG A 88 12.22 5.12 -13.86
CA ARG A 88 12.90 3.89 -13.43
C ARG A 88 14.20 4.06 -12.63
N ASP A 89 14.51 5.27 -12.16
CA ASP A 89 15.66 5.52 -11.29
C ASP A 89 15.42 4.97 -9.86
N PRO A 90 16.20 3.97 -9.40
CA PRO A 90 16.09 3.46 -8.04
C PRO A 90 16.37 4.52 -6.95
N VAL A 91 17.23 5.50 -7.20
CA VAL A 91 17.52 6.57 -6.23
C VAL A 91 16.35 7.55 -6.15
N GLY A 92 15.79 7.95 -7.29
CA GLY A 92 14.55 8.73 -7.38
C GLY A 92 13.40 8.07 -6.62
N VAL A 93 13.16 6.78 -6.87
CA VAL A 93 12.14 6.00 -6.16
C VAL A 93 12.38 5.98 -4.65
N ALA A 94 13.60 5.70 -4.20
CA ALA A 94 13.94 5.73 -2.78
C ALA A 94 13.68 7.11 -2.16
N ARG A 95 14.01 8.19 -2.89
CA ARG A 95 13.78 9.57 -2.45
C ARG A 95 12.30 9.88 -2.24
N CYS A 96 11.40 9.36 -3.08
CA CYS A 96 9.96 9.52 -2.89
C CYS A 96 9.51 9.01 -1.50
N PHE A 97 9.99 7.85 -1.08
CA PHE A 97 9.67 7.28 0.24
C PHE A 97 10.22 8.12 1.39
N VAL A 98 11.45 8.63 1.27
CA VAL A 98 12.05 9.50 2.30
C VAL A 98 11.25 10.80 2.43
N MET A 99 10.95 11.46 1.29
CA MET A 99 10.23 12.73 1.26
C MET A 99 8.80 12.62 1.81
N LYS A 100 8.14 11.47 1.58
CA LYS A 100 6.78 11.21 2.06
C LYS A 100 6.71 10.49 3.41
N SER A 101 7.85 10.23 4.06
CA SER A 101 7.96 9.40 5.28
C SER A 101 6.93 9.70 6.38
N GLN A 102 6.73 10.98 6.70
CA GLN A 102 5.80 11.43 7.73
C GLN A 102 4.32 11.12 7.43
N TYR A 103 3.95 11.05 6.15
CA TYR A 103 2.56 10.86 5.73
C TYR A 103 2.11 9.41 5.87
N PHE A 104 3.04 8.44 5.90
CA PHE A 104 2.69 7.03 6.15
C PHE A 104 2.03 6.78 7.52
N ILE A 105 2.02 7.76 8.42
CA ILE A 105 1.32 7.68 9.70
C ILE A 105 -0.17 7.34 9.55
N ILE A 106 -0.81 7.73 8.43
CA ILE A 106 -2.23 7.41 8.14
C ILE A 106 -2.51 5.91 8.08
N TYR A 107 -1.50 5.08 7.75
CA TYR A 107 -1.62 3.63 7.79
C TYR A 107 -1.74 3.08 9.21
N THR A 108 -1.26 3.81 10.22
CA THR A 108 -1.44 3.41 11.63
C THR A 108 -2.93 3.46 11.98
N GLN A 109 -3.59 4.58 11.64
CA GLN A 109 -5.02 4.73 11.83
C GLN A 109 -5.79 3.62 11.09
N TYR A 110 -5.49 3.41 9.81
CA TYR A 110 -6.15 2.37 9.02
C TYR A 110 -5.96 0.97 9.62
N CYS A 111 -4.73 0.59 9.93
CA CYS A 111 -4.41 -0.74 10.47
C CYS A 111 -5.01 -0.99 11.85
N THR A 112 -5.10 0.03 12.70
CA THR A 112 -5.76 -0.07 14.01
C THR A 112 -7.29 -0.16 13.88
N ASN A 113 -7.89 0.46 12.86
CA ASN A 113 -9.33 0.34 12.59
C ASN A 113 -9.72 -0.93 11.83
N TYR A 114 -8.80 -1.57 11.10
CA TYR A 114 -9.12 -2.73 10.27
C TYR A 114 -9.92 -3.86 10.96
N PRO A 115 -9.70 -4.21 12.24
CA PRO A 115 -10.59 -5.15 12.95
C PRO A 115 -12.06 -4.70 13.00
N ASN A 116 -12.31 -3.40 13.17
CA ASN A 116 -13.66 -2.83 13.13
C ASN A 116 -14.24 -2.91 11.72
N SER A 117 -13.43 -2.67 10.68
CA SER A 117 -13.85 -2.86 9.28
C SER A 117 -14.37 -4.28 9.03
N VAL A 118 -13.65 -5.29 9.53
CA VAL A 118 -14.07 -6.71 9.43
C VAL A 118 -15.36 -6.98 10.20
N ALA A 119 -15.49 -6.43 11.42
CA ALA A 119 -16.69 -6.59 12.24
C ALA A 119 -17.92 -5.92 11.59
N SER A 120 -17.77 -4.70 11.09
CA SER A 120 -18.79 -3.96 10.37
C SER A 120 -19.20 -4.64 9.07
N LEU A 121 -18.25 -5.19 8.31
CA LEU A 121 -18.56 -5.97 7.13
C LEU A 121 -19.36 -7.23 7.49
N SER A 122 -18.97 -7.92 8.58
CA SER A 122 -19.72 -9.09 9.08
C SER A 122 -21.14 -8.72 9.53
N GLU A 123 -21.35 -7.53 10.09
CA GLU A 123 -22.68 -7.03 10.43
C GLU A 123 -23.50 -6.70 9.17
N CYS A 124 -22.87 -6.11 8.15
CA CYS A 124 -23.50 -5.91 6.83
C CYS A 124 -23.99 -7.24 6.25
N MET A 125 -23.24 -8.33 6.44
CA MET A 125 -23.63 -9.66 5.97
C MET A 125 -24.87 -10.26 6.67
N LYS A 126 -25.33 -9.66 7.78
CA LYS A 126 -26.58 -10.06 8.45
C LYS A 126 -27.80 -9.32 7.92
N ASN A 127 -27.60 -8.24 7.16
CA ASN A 127 -28.67 -7.45 6.57
C ASN A 127 -28.81 -7.80 5.08
N GLN A 128 -29.94 -8.40 4.71
CA GLN A 128 -30.18 -8.89 3.35
C GLN A 128 -30.10 -7.78 2.28
N CYS A 129 -30.50 -6.55 2.59
CA CYS A 129 -30.40 -5.42 1.67
C CYS A 129 -28.93 -5.03 1.41
N LEU A 130 -28.10 -5.03 2.45
CA LEU A 130 -26.66 -4.75 2.32
C LEU A 130 -25.92 -5.88 1.62
N VAL A 131 -26.27 -7.14 1.89
CA VAL A 131 -25.73 -8.29 1.15
C VAL A 131 -26.04 -8.15 -0.33
N GLN A 132 -27.30 -7.89 -0.69
CA GLN A 132 -27.70 -7.73 -2.09
C GLN A 132 -26.93 -6.59 -2.75
N PHE A 133 -26.84 -5.42 -2.10
CA PHE A 133 -26.07 -4.29 -2.60
C PHE A 133 -24.60 -4.66 -2.87
N LEU A 134 -23.92 -5.31 -1.92
CA LEU A 134 -22.51 -5.67 -2.07
C LEU A 134 -22.29 -6.71 -3.18
N CYS A 135 -23.20 -7.69 -3.32
CA CYS A 135 -23.16 -8.67 -4.41
C CYS A 135 -23.38 -8.00 -5.77
N GLU A 136 -24.40 -7.14 -5.91
CA GLU A 136 -24.69 -6.43 -7.16
C GLU A 136 -23.54 -5.49 -7.56
N ARG A 137 -22.88 -4.84 -6.59
CA ARG A 137 -21.66 -4.06 -6.85
C ARG A 137 -20.51 -4.93 -7.31
N GLN A 138 -20.25 -6.05 -6.63
CA GLN A 138 -19.18 -6.96 -7.02
C GLN A 138 -19.38 -7.50 -8.45
N GLU A 139 -20.61 -7.87 -8.82
CA GLU A 139 -20.97 -8.32 -10.17
C GLU A 139 -20.83 -7.21 -11.21
N ALA A 140 -21.35 -6.00 -10.92
CA ALA A 140 -21.27 -4.86 -11.85
C ALA A 140 -19.81 -4.46 -12.16
N LEU A 141 -18.93 -4.54 -11.17
CA LEU A 141 -17.50 -4.24 -11.30
C LEU A 141 -16.70 -5.41 -11.90
N GLN A 142 -17.33 -6.57 -12.12
CA GLN A 142 -16.66 -7.82 -12.52
C GLN A 142 -15.47 -8.14 -11.61
N SER A 143 -15.63 -7.81 -10.32
CA SER A 143 -14.56 -7.88 -9.35
C SER A 143 -14.29 -9.34 -8.98
N SER A 144 -13.03 -9.76 -9.13
CA SER A 144 -12.61 -11.13 -8.84
C SER A 144 -12.58 -11.46 -7.35
N LEU A 145 -12.54 -10.44 -6.49
CA LEU A 145 -12.48 -10.57 -5.04
C LEU A 145 -13.70 -9.91 -4.37
N PRO A 146 -14.09 -10.37 -3.16
CA PRO A 146 -15.08 -9.66 -2.35
C PRO A 146 -14.49 -8.39 -1.72
N LEU A 147 -15.35 -7.44 -1.33
CA LEU A 147 -14.95 -6.16 -0.72
C LEU A 147 -13.95 -6.32 0.44
N GLY A 148 -14.16 -7.31 1.32
CA GLY A 148 -13.26 -7.56 2.45
C GLY A 148 -11.81 -7.84 2.05
N SER A 149 -11.58 -8.45 0.88
CA SER A 149 -10.22 -8.67 0.36
C SER A 149 -9.55 -7.37 -0.10
N TYR A 150 -10.32 -6.42 -0.63
CA TYR A 150 -9.81 -5.10 -0.99
C TYR A 150 -9.50 -4.25 0.25
N LEU A 151 -10.35 -4.31 1.27
CA LEU A 151 -10.13 -3.62 2.55
C LEU A 151 -8.86 -4.10 3.27
N LEU A 152 -8.39 -5.33 2.99
CA LEU A 152 -7.13 -5.87 3.54
C LEU A 152 -5.89 -5.35 2.81
N LYS A 153 -6.00 -4.88 1.56
CA LYS A 153 -4.85 -4.49 0.72
C LYS A 153 -3.97 -3.41 1.35
N PRO A 154 -4.47 -2.34 2.01
CA PRO A 154 -3.60 -1.37 2.68
C PRO A 154 -2.75 -1.97 3.80
N VAL A 155 -3.33 -2.88 4.59
CA VAL A 155 -2.60 -3.61 5.65
C VAL A 155 -1.48 -4.47 5.06
N GLN A 156 -1.70 -5.02 3.87
CA GLN A 156 -0.69 -5.80 3.16
C GLN A 156 0.37 -4.92 2.50
N ARG A 157 -0.03 -3.83 1.83
CA ARG A 157 0.86 -2.98 1.03
C ARG A 157 1.94 -2.33 1.89
N ILE A 158 1.56 -1.82 3.06
CA ILE A 158 2.51 -1.16 3.96
C ILE A 158 3.65 -2.07 4.43
N LEU A 159 3.41 -3.39 4.46
CA LEU A 159 4.41 -4.42 4.79
C LEU A 159 5.25 -4.88 3.58
N LYS A 160 5.00 -4.34 2.39
CA LYS A 160 5.75 -4.67 1.16
C LYS A 160 6.79 -3.62 0.81
N TYR A 161 6.55 -2.35 1.13
CA TYR A 161 7.48 -1.27 0.76
C TYR A 161 8.91 -1.51 1.25
N HIS A 162 9.09 -1.89 2.51
CA HIS A 162 10.43 -2.16 3.05
C HIS A 162 11.11 -3.37 2.38
N LEU A 163 10.34 -4.38 1.94
CA LEU A 163 10.90 -5.54 1.22
C LEU A 163 11.38 -5.15 -0.18
N LEU A 164 10.61 -4.33 -0.88
CA LEU A 164 10.98 -3.85 -2.22
C LEU A 164 12.21 -2.93 -2.16
N LEU A 165 12.26 -2.02 -1.18
CA LEU A 165 13.42 -1.17 -0.94
C LEU A 165 14.66 -1.98 -0.51
N GLN A 166 14.45 -3.08 0.22
CA GLN A 166 15.54 -3.99 0.58
C GLN A 166 16.15 -4.66 -0.66
N GLU A 167 15.32 -5.05 -1.64
CA GLU A 167 15.83 -5.62 -2.89
C GLU A 167 16.60 -4.59 -3.73
N ILE A 168 16.21 -3.31 -3.70
CA ILE A 168 17.00 -2.22 -4.29
C ILE A 168 18.35 -2.09 -3.56
N SER A 169 18.34 -1.92 -2.22
CA SER A 169 19.57 -1.75 -1.42
C SER A 169 20.58 -2.88 -1.64
N LYS A 170 20.13 -4.14 -1.63
CA LYS A 170 21.00 -5.32 -1.82
C LYS A 170 21.74 -5.35 -3.16
N HIS A 171 21.17 -4.74 -4.20
CA HIS A 171 21.70 -4.81 -5.57
C HIS A 171 22.23 -3.47 -6.08
N PHE A 172 22.13 -2.40 -5.28
CA PHE A 172 22.70 -1.10 -5.58
C PHE A 172 24.16 -1.05 -5.15
N ASP A 173 25.05 -0.49 -5.98
CA ASP A 173 26.48 -0.39 -5.66
C ASP A 173 26.69 0.59 -4.48
N PRO A 174 27.27 0.16 -3.35
CA PRO A 174 27.55 1.05 -2.22
C PRO A 174 28.50 2.21 -2.53
N GLN A 175 29.27 2.14 -3.62
CA GLN A 175 30.15 3.22 -4.08
C GLN A 175 29.45 4.20 -5.03
N GLN A 176 28.27 3.86 -5.53
CA GLN A 176 27.51 4.70 -6.45
C GLN A 176 26.81 5.85 -5.69
N GLU A 177 26.78 7.02 -6.32
CA GLU A 177 26.07 8.18 -5.78
C GLU A 177 24.59 7.86 -5.55
N GLY A 178 24.06 8.28 -4.39
CA GLY A 178 22.67 8.04 -4.01
C GLY A 178 22.43 6.80 -3.14
N TYR A 179 23.43 5.94 -2.91
CA TYR A 179 23.29 4.77 -2.02
C TYR A 179 22.77 5.14 -0.61
N GLN A 180 23.21 6.27 -0.05
CA GLN A 180 22.73 6.75 1.26
C GLN A 180 21.21 7.01 1.28
N VAL A 181 20.64 7.49 0.17
CA VAL A 181 19.19 7.74 0.04
C VAL A 181 18.43 6.42 0.00
N VAL A 182 18.99 5.40 -0.66
CA VAL A 182 18.41 4.06 -0.71
C VAL A 182 18.38 3.43 0.69
N GLU A 183 19.49 3.52 1.44
CA GLU A 183 19.57 3.03 2.82
C GLU A 183 18.62 3.79 3.76
N GLU A 184 18.52 5.11 3.61
CA GLU A 184 17.59 5.93 4.39
C GLU A 184 16.13 5.54 4.13
N ALA A 185 15.76 5.32 2.85
CA ALA A 185 14.43 4.87 2.48
C ALA A 185 14.10 3.50 3.10
N LEU A 186 15.04 2.55 3.03
CA LEU A 186 14.90 1.23 3.64
C LEU A 186 14.72 1.33 5.16
N CYS A 187 15.57 2.11 5.84
CA CYS A 187 15.48 2.33 7.27
C CYS A 187 14.12 2.94 7.66
N THR A 188 13.69 3.96 6.91
CA THR A 188 12.41 4.66 7.09
C THR A 188 11.23 3.69 7.00
N MET A 189 11.12 2.93 5.91
CA MET A 189 9.97 2.05 5.71
C MET A 189 9.98 0.83 6.64
N THR A 190 11.16 0.39 7.06
CA THR A 190 11.28 -0.61 8.13
C THR A 190 10.77 -0.05 9.46
N GLY A 191 11.11 1.20 9.77
CA GLY A 191 10.62 1.92 10.96
C GLY A 191 9.10 2.11 10.94
N VAL A 192 8.53 2.49 9.80
CA VAL A 192 7.07 2.61 9.61
C VAL A 192 6.37 1.28 9.86
N ALA A 193 6.83 0.19 9.24
CA ALA A 193 6.24 -1.13 9.43
C ALA A 193 6.32 -1.61 10.89
N TRP A 194 7.46 -1.38 11.54
CA TRP A 194 7.63 -1.68 12.96
C TRP A 194 6.68 -0.86 13.83
N TYR A 195 6.56 0.44 13.59
CA TYR A 195 5.72 1.35 14.35
C TYR A 195 4.24 0.98 14.26
N ILE A 196 3.75 0.70 13.04
CA ILE A 196 2.35 0.27 12.83
C ILE A 196 2.07 -1.03 13.59
N ASN A 197 2.98 -2.00 13.53
CA ASN A 197 2.84 -3.25 14.26
C ASN A 197 2.85 -3.03 15.79
N ASP A 198 3.69 -2.13 16.29
CA ASP A 198 3.73 -1.77 17.71
C ASP A 198 2.42 -1.11 18.17
N MET A 199 1.92 -0.14 17.40
CA MET A 199 0.67 0.55 17.67
C MET A 199 -0.53 -0.40 17.62
N LYS A 200 -0.55 -1.34 16.68
CA LYS A 200 -1.58 -2.38 16.62
C LYS A 200 -1.58 -3.25 17.89
N ARG A 201 -0.41 -3.71 18.35
CA ARG A 201 -0.29 -4.49 19.59
C ARG A 201 -0.76 -3.70 20.83
N LYS A 202 -0.39 -2.43 20.92
CA LYS A 202 -0.82 -1.53 22.01
C LYS A 202 -2.33 -1.32 22.00
N HIS A 203 -2.92 -1.11 20.83
CA HIS A 203 -4.36 -0.97 20.67
C HIS A 203 -5.10 -2.25 21.10
N GLU A 204 -4.68 -3.42 20.62
CA GLU A 204 -5.26 -4.72 21.01
C GLU A 204 -5.17 -4.95 22.53
N HIS A 205 -4.05 -4.58 23.16
CA HIS A 205 -3.89 -4.68 24.61
C HIS A 205 -4.83 -3.74 25.37
N ALA A 206 -4.95 -2.48 24.93
CA ALA A 206 -5.87 -1.51 25.54
C ALA A 206 -7.33 -1.95 25.44
N VAL A 207 -7.76 -2.47 24.29
CA VAL A 207 -9.11 -3.01 24.09
C VAL A 207 -9.37 -4.20 25.02
N ARG A 208 -8.42 -5.14 25.17
CA ARG A 208 -8.57 -6.26 26.09
C ARG A 208 -8.74 -5.84 27.55
N LEU A 209 -7.98 -4.84 28.00
CA LEU A 209 -8.12 -4.31 29.37
C LEU A 209 -9.46 -3.63 29.59
N GLN A 210 -9.93 -2.82 28.63
CA GLN A 210 -11.26 -2.19 28.71
C GLN A 210 -12.39 -3.24 28.78
N VAL A 211 -12.31 -4.31 27.98
CA VAL A 211 -13.29 -5.41 28.03
C VAL A 211 -13.26 -6.10 29.39
N TYR A 212 -12.07 -6.32 29.95
CA TYR A 212 -11.92 -6.90 31.28
C TYR A 212 -12.52 -6.01 32.37
N ASP A 213 -12.24 -4.71 32.35
CA ASP A 213 -12.76 -3.75 33.33
C ASP A 213 -14.30 -3.67 33.27
N ILE A 214 -14.88 -3.65 32.05
CA ILE A 214 -16.33 -3.67 31.87
C ILE A 214 -16.94 -4.97 32.38
N THR A 215 -16.35 -6.13 32.05
CA THR A 215 -16.86 -7.44 32.48
C THR A 215 -16.79 -7.57 34.00
N SER A 216 -15.69 -7.14 34.61
CA SER A 216 -15.51 -7.15 36.06
C SER A 216 -16.48 -6.21 36.77
N CYS A 217 -16.77 -5.04 36.21
CA CYS A 217 -17.79 -4.13 36.74
C CYS A 217 -19.21 -4.75 36.65
N MET A 218 -19.53 -5.47 35.58
CA MET A 218 -20.82 -6.14 35.41
C MET A 218 -21.00 -7.34 36.35
N GLU A 219 -19.93 -8.05 36.71
CA GLU A 219 -19.97 -9.17 37.69
C GLU A 219 -20.11 -8.69 39.15
N GLN A 220 -19.84 -7.42 39.43
CA GLN A 220 -19.95 -6.80 40.76
C GLN A 220 -21.30 -6.11 41.02
N LEU A 221 -22.20 -6.09 40.02
CA LEU A 221 -23.57 -5.56 40.09
C LEU A 221 -24.60 -6.70 40.22
#